data_AF-A0A7K3YIP2-F1
#
_entry.id   AF-A0A7K3YIP2-F1
#
_cell.length_a   1.000
_cell.length_b   1.000
_cell.length_c   1.000
_cell.angle_alpha   90.00
_cell.angle_beta   90.00
_cell.angle_gamma   90.00
#
_symmetry.space_group_name_H-M   'P 1'
#
loop_
_entity.id
_entity.type
_entity.pdbx_description
1 polymer ?
#
loop_
_entity_poly.entity_id
_entity_poly.type
_entity_poly.pdbx_seq_one_letter_code
_entity_poly.pdbx_strand_id
1 'polypeptide(L)'
;MRIELQSLEGQKSRFVATFERYGTYRARGIVGRSILLRNLKTVKGRLLADHIWINYTAGFDAIGEFVRGDVVQFTAGVRSYSKGYFGQRIEDRFAHKPGLDYRLTFPRNIVKFAGQKIMHSVGVK
;
A
#
# COMPACT_ATOMS: atom_id res chain seq x y z
N MET A 1 -4.53 9.94 9.58
CA MET A 1 -4.53 10.47 8.20
C MET A 1 -3.11 10.35 7.66
N ARG A 2 -2.91 10.00 6.38
CA ARG A 2 -1.58 9.94 5.75
C ARG A 2 -1.17 11.33 5.24
N ILE A 3 -0.81 12.23 6.16
CA ILE A 3 -0.60 13.65 5.87
C ILE A 3 0.51 13.91 4.85
N GLU A 4 1.57 13.10 4.87
CA GLU A 4 2.72 13.25 3.98
C GLU A 4 2.37 13.03 2.50
N LEU A 5 1.25 12.36 2.21
CA LEU A 5 0.74 12.18 0.84
C LEU A 5 -0.01 13.41 0.32
N GLN A 6 -0.42 14.34 1.18
CA GLN A 6 -1.20 15.51 0.80
C GLN A 6 -0.50 16.37 -0.26
N SER A 7 0.81 16.61 -0.10
CA SER A 7 1.57 17.42 -1.05
C SER A 7 1.71 16.79 -2.45
N LEU A 8 1.34 15.51 -2.58
CA LEU A 8 1.39 14.76 -3.84
C LEU A 8 -0.01 14.56 -4.44
N GLU A 9 -1.06 15.08 -3.82
CA GLU A 9 -2.44 14.95 -4.32
C GLU A 9 -2.55 15.44 -5.77
N GLY A 10 -3.28 14.68 -6.59
CA GLY A 10 -3.42 14.98 -8.02
C GLY A 10 -2.30 14.39 -8.88
N GLN A 11 -1.10 14.18 -8.31
CA GLN A 11 0.10 13.81 -9.05
C GLN A 11 0.28 12.29 -9.19
N LYS A 12 1.06 11.90 -10.20
CA LYS A 12 1.62 10.55 -10.33
C LYS A 12 3.08 10.59 -9.94
N SER A 13 3.50 9.69 -9.06
CA SER A 13 4.87 9.64 -8.55
C SER A 13 5.35 8.21 -8.42
N ARG A 14 6.68 8.05 -8.31
CA ARG A 14 7.32 6.77 -8.05
C ARG A 14 7.52 6.59 -6.55
N PHE A 15 7.18 5.40 -6.06
CA PHE A 15 7.24 5.03 -4.66
C PHE A 15 8.06 3.76 -4.48
N VAL A 16 8.61 3.60 -3.28
CA VAL A 16 9.26 2.38 -2.81
C VAL A 16 8.59 1.96 -1.51
N ALA A 17 8.30 0.67 -1.35
CA ALA A 17 7.73 0.13 -0.12
C ALA A 17 8.15 -1.33 0.07
N THR A 18 7.90 -1.87 1.26
CA THR A 18 8.15 -3.28 1.59
C THR A 18 6.84 -4.07 1.54
N PHE A 19 6.82 -5.18 0.82
CA PHE A 19 5.68 -6.07 0.79
C PHE A 19 5.50 -6.77 2.15
N GLU A 20 4.28 -6.71 2.70
CA GLU A 20 3.94 -7.34 3.97
C GLU A 20 3.09 -8.60 3.76
N ARG A 21 1.95 -8.47 3.07
CA ARG A 21 1.05 -9.60 2.79
C ARG A 21 0.03 -9.28 1.68
N TYR A 22 -0.56 -10.34 1.14
CA TYR A 22 -1.77 -10.27 0.33
C TYR A 22 -3.02 -10.05 1.19
N GLY A 23 -4.06 -9.54 0.55
CA GLY A 23 -5.40 -9.44 1.10
C GLY A 23 -6.46 -9.51 0.00
N THR A 24 -7.71 -9.52 0.43
CA THR A 24 -8.88 -9.47 -0.45
C THR A 24 -9.83 -8.40 0.03
N TYR A 25 -10.54 -7.78 -0.89
CA TYR A 25 -11.64 -6.89 -0.57
C TYR A 25 -12.89 -7.28 -1.36
N ARG A 26 -14.05 -6.90 -0.83
CA ARG A 26 -15.32 -6.99 -1.54
C ARG A 26 -15.88 -5.60 -1.76
N ALA A 27 -16.21 -5.27 -3.00
CA ALA A 27 -16.84 -4.01 -3.35
C ALA A 27 -17.85 -4.25 -4.47
N ARG A 28 -19.09 -3.78 -4.30
CA ARG A 28 -20.17 -3.88 -5.30
C ARG A 28 -20.37 -5.31 -5.83
N GLY A 29 -20.33 -6.31 -4.95
CA GLY A 29 -20.48 -7.72 -5.31
C GLY A 29 -19.24 -8.38 -5.93
N ILE A 30 -18.17 -7.63 -6.18
CA ILE A 30 -16.93 -8.15 -6.79
C ILE A 30 -15.87 -8.37 -5.70
N VAL A 31 -15.23 -9.55 -5.73
CA VAL A 31 -14.04 -9.85 -4.92
C VAL A 31 -12.79 -9.38 -5.69
N GLY A 32 -11.99 -8.52 -5.08
CA GLY A 32 -10.70 -8.09 -5.61
C GLY A 32 -9.55 -8.48 -4.70
N ARG A 33 -8.33 -8.52 -5.26
CA ARG A 33 -7.09 -8.71 -4.50
C ARG A 33 -6.46 -7.37 -4.14
N SER A 34 -5.85 -7.30 -2.97
CA SER A 34 -5.05 -6.17 -2.50
C SER A 34 -3.73 -6.65 -1.93
N ILE A 35 -2.79 -5.73 -1.77
CA ILE A 35 -1.55 -5.97 -1.05
C ILE A 35 -1.34 -4.90 0.00
N LEU A 36 -0.83 -5.32 1.15
CA LEU A 36 -0.36 -4.43 2.19
C LEU A 36 1.12 -4.16 1.96
N LEU A 37 1.44 -2.89 1.83
CA LEU A 37 2.80 -2.39 1.75
C LEU A 37 3.13 -1.62 3.02
N ARG A 38 4.35 -1.76 3.52
CA ARG A 38 4.89 -1.05 4.68
C ARG A 38 6.02 -0.11 4.28
N ASN A 39 6.30 0.87 5.14
CA ASN A 39 7.40 1.81 4.96
C ASN A 39 7.36 2.49 3.58
N LEU A 40 6.19 3.02 3.20
CA LEU A 40 5.99 3.70 1.92
C LEU A 40 6.86 4.95 1.88
N LYS A 41 7.74 5.04 0.89
CA LYS A 41 8.71 6.12 0.74
C LYS A 41 8.68 6.71 -0.67
N THR A 42 9.15 7.96 -0.80
CA THR A 42 9.60 8.49 -2.08
C THR A 42 10.86 7.75 -2.55
N VAL A 43 11.21 7.86 -3.83
CA VAL A 43 12.50 7.35 -4.35
C VAL A 43 13.72 7.97 -3.66
N LYS A 44 13.57 9.14 -3.04
CA LYS A 44 14.62 9.81 -2.24
C LYS A 44 14.66 9.32 -0.78
N GLY A 45 13.84 8.35 -0.40
CA GLY A 45 13.85 7.73 0.93
C GLY A 45 12.96 8.41 1.99
N ARG A 46 12.34 9.58 1.70
CA ARG A 46 11.39 10.22 2.63
C ARG A 46 10.19 9.32 2.89
N LEU A 47 9.92 9.00 4.15
CA LEU A 47 8.75 8.22 4.59
C LEU A 47 7.46 9.02 4.38
N LEU A 48 6.43 8.36 3.83
CA LEU A 48 5.13 8.95 3.52
C LEU A 48 3.98 8.27 4.29
N ALA A 49 4.12 6.98 4.60
CA ALA A 49 3.17 6.24 5.42
C ALA A 49 3.81 4.96 5.97
N ASP A 50 3.45 4.59 7.21
CA ASP A 50 3.90 3.34 7.83
C ASP A 50 3.38 2.12 7.07
N HIS A 51 2.13 2.20 6.59
CA HIS A 51 1.52 1.16 5.78
C HIS A 51 0.39 1.69 4.88
N ILE A 52 0.17 0.97 3.78
CA ILE A 52 -0.91 1.25 2.85
C ILE A 52 -1.39 -0.02 2.15
N TRP A 53 -2.71 -0.14 2.04
CA TRP A 53 -3.35 -1.12 1.17
C TRP A 53 -3.49 -0.52 -0.23
N ILE A 54 -3.07 -1.26 -1.25
CA ILE A 54 -3.32 -0.91 -2.65
C ILE A 54 -3.94 -2.08 -3.39
N ASN A 55 -4.65 -1.77 -4.47
CA ASN A 55 -5.20 -2.80 -5.35
C ASN A 55 -4.06 -3.57 -6.01
N TYR A 56 -4.21 -4.89 -6.01
CA TYR A 56 -3.36 -5.77 -6.79
C TYR A 56 -3.77 -5.69 -8.26
N THR A 57 -2.81 -5.51 -9.15
CA THR A 57 -3.02 -5.30 -10.59
C THR A 57 -2.23 -6.32 -11.40
N ALA A 58 -2.54 -6.48 -12.68
CA ALA A 58 -1.81 -7.35 -13.59
C ALA A 58 -0.29 -7.03 -13.65
N GLY A 59 0.11 -5.80 -13.32
CA GLY A 59 1.52 -5.44 -13.20
C GLY A 59 2.24 -6.16 -12.05
N PHE A 60 1.53 -6.57 -11.00
CA PHE A 60 2.09 -7.42 -9.95
C PHE A 60 2.09 -8.89 -10.35
N ASP A 61 1.06 -9.38 -11.06
CA ASP A 61 1.04 -10.75 -11.60
C ASP A 61 2.25 -11.00 -12.53
N ALA A 62 2.57 -10.03 -13.39
CA ALA A 62 3.70 -10.12 -14.32
C ALA A 62 5.07 -10.26 -13.65
N ILE A 63 5.20 -9.87 -12.37
CA ILE A 63 6.44 -9.98 -11.59
C ILE A 63 6.51 -11.32 -10.83
N GLY A 64 5.39 -12.01 -10.69
CA GLY A 64 5.25 -13.23 -9.91
C GLY A 64 4.97 -12.99 -8.42
N GLU A 65 5.17 -14.03 -7.63
CA GLU A 65 4.87 -14.01 -6.20
C GLU A 65 5.83 -13.09 -5.42
N PHE A 66 5.30 -12.41 -4.42
CA PHE A 66 6.04 -11.59 -3.46
C PHE A 66 6.09 -12.30 -2.12
N VAL A 67 7.28 -12.33 -1.53
CA VAL A 67 7.50 -12.84 -0.17
C VAL A 67 7.59 -11.66 0.79
N ARG A 68 7.07 -11.83 2.01
CA ARG A 68 7.15 -10.79 3.05
C ARG A 68 8.60 -10.31 3.19
N GLY A 69 8.79 -8.99 3.15
CA GLY A 69 10.10 -8.36 3.18
C GLY A 69 10.65 -7.95 1.81
N ASP A 70 10.08 -8.44 0.70
CA ASP A 70 10.46 -7.98 -0.64
C ASP A 70 10.24 -6.46 -0.78
N VAL A 71 11.19 -5.80 -1.43
CA VAL A 71 11.07 -4.37 -1.72
C VAL A 71 10.42 -4.21 -3.08
N VAL A 72 9.38 -3.40 -3.14
CA VAL A 72 8.66 -3.09 -4.37
C VAL A 72 8.79 -1.61 -4.70
N GLN A 73 9.10 -1.32 -5.95
CA GLN A 73 9.04 0.00 -6.53
C GLN A 73 7.94 0.05 -7.58
N PHE A 74 7.16 1.13 -7.60
CA PHE A 74 6.03 1.28 -8.51
C PHE A 74 5.69 2.75 -8.72
N THR A 75 4.99 3.05 -9.80
CA THR A 75 4.38 4.36 -10.06
C THR A 75 2.90 4.31 -9.70
N ALA A 76 2.38 5.28 -8.96
CA ALA A 76 0.95 5.40 -8.66
C ALA A 76 0.50 6.87 -8.60
N GLY A 77 -0.81 7.10 -8.77
CA GLY A 77 -1.42 8.40 -8.54
C GLY A 77 -1.88 8.57 -7.09
N VAL A 78 -1.74 9.76 -6.53
CA VAL A 78 -2.29 10.08 -5.20
C VAL A 78 -3.65 10.76 -5.34
N ARG A 79 -4.62 10.30 -4.55
CA ARG A 79 -5.97 10.86 -4.48
C ARG A 79 -6.45 10.90 -3.04
N SER A 80 -7.17 11.96 -2.67
CA SER A 80 -7.96 11.96 -1.45
C SER A 80 -9.13 10.96 -1.54
N TYR A 81 -9.59 10.52 -0.38
CA TYR A 81 -10.86 9.83 -0.21
C TYR A 81 -11.43 10.15 1.17
N SER A 82 -12.74 10.02 1.31
CA SER A 82 -13.40 10.11 2.61
C SER A 82 -13.29 8.77 3.31
N LYS A 83 -12.57 8.74 4.44
CA LYS A 83 -12.41 7.59 5.31
C LYS A 83 -13.44 7.66 6.43
N GLY A 84 -14.14 6.57 6.68
CA GLY A 84 -15.13 6.47 7.75
C GLY A 84 -15.99 5.22 7.58
N TYR A 85 -16.88 4.97 8.53
CA TYR A 85 -17.91 3.95 8.36
C TYR A 85 -19.14 4.58 7.71
N PHE A 86 -19.51 4.08 6.52
CA PHE A 86 -20.68 4.55 5.76
C PHE A 86 -21.80 3.50 5.69
N GLY A 87 -21.73 2.46 6.53
CA GLY A 87 -22.75 1.41 6.57
C GLY A 87 -24.01 1.81 7.33
N GLN A 88 -24.95 0.87 7.46
CA GLN A 88 -26.28 1.15 8.04
C GLN A 88 -26.28 1.30 9.57
N ARG A 89 -25.27 0.78 10.29
CA ARG A 89 -25.19 0.90 11.75
C ARG A 89 -24.95 2.34 12.19
N ILE A 90 -25.94 2.92 12.87
CA ILE A 90 -25.94 4.33 13.29
C ILE A 90 -24.82 4.62 14.29
N GLU A 91 -24.66 3.77 15.31
CA GLU A 91 -23.62 3.90 16.35
C GLU A 91 -22.21 3.97 15.72
N ASP A 92 -21.93 3.08 14.77
CA ASP A 92 -20.65 3.04 14.05
C ASP A 92 -20.41 4.31 13.23
N ARG A 93 -21.46 4.90 12.62
CA ARG A 93 -21.35 6.18 11.89
C ARG A 93 -20.99 7.34 12.82
N PHE A 94 -21.55 7.39 14.02
CA PHE A 94 -21.24 8.43 15.00
C PHE A 94 -19.84 8.27 15.58
N ALA A 95 -19.42 7.02 15.86
CA ALA A 95 -18.09 6.72 16.38
C ALA A 95 -16.98 6.94 15.34
N HIS A 96 -17.27 6.71 14.05
CA HIS A 96 -16.30 6.79 12.95
C HIS A 96 -16.66 7.89 11.96
N LYS A 97 -16.67 9.14 12.45
CA LYS A 97 -16.96 10.32 11.63
C LYS A 97 -16.10 10.33 10.35
N PRO A 98 -16.70 10.67 9.18
CA PRO A 98 -15.95 10.83 7.95
C PRO A 98 -14.79 11.81 8.10
N GLY A 99 -13.61 11.41 7.65
CA GLY A 99 -12.40 12.23 7.65
C GLY A 99 -11.66 12.10 6.32
N LEU A 100 -10.91 13.13 5.96
CA LEU A 100 -10.06 13.11 4.77
C LEU A 100 -8.89 12.15 5.00
N ASP A 101 -8.55 11.35 3.99
CA ASP A 101 -7.33 10.55 3.96
C ASP A 101 -6.84 10.40 2.51
N TYR A 102 -5.63 9.90 2.33
CA TYR A 102 -5.00 9.77 1.02
C TYR A 102 -4.75 8.31 0.67
N ARG A 103 -4.97 7.97 -0.60
CA ARG A 103 -4.75 6.63 -1.16
C ARG A 103 -3.89 6.70 -2.41
N LEU A 104 -3.22 5.58 -2.69
CA LEU A 104 -2.54 5.36 -3.97
C LEU A 104 -3.49 4.65 -4.93
N THR A 105 -3.45 5.07 -6.19
CA THR A 105 -4.34 4.60 -7.26
C THR A 105 -3.54 4.19 -8.47
N PHE A 106 -4.01 3.15 -9.16
CA PHE A 106 -3.45 2.65 -10.41
C PHE A 106 -1.93 2.38 -10.35
N PRO A 107 -1.47 1.47 -9.45
CA PRO A 107 -0.06 1.08 -9.43
C PRO A 107 0.34 0.45 -10.76
N ARG A 108 1.44 0.94 -11.35
CA ARG A 108 2.03 0.52 -12.63
C ARG A 108 3.56 0.53 -12.55
N ASN A 109 4.21 0.01 -13.59
CA ASN A 109 5.67 -0.03 -13.70
C ASN A 109 6.31 -0.70 -12.47
N ILE A 110 5.77 -1.86 -12.10
CA ILE A 110 6.15 -2.60 -10.90
C ILE A 110 7.54 -3.18 -11.11
N VAL A 111 8.40 -3.01 -10.10
CA VAL A 111 9.73 -3.62 -10.04
C VAL A 111 9.88 -4.22 -8.64
N LYS A 112 10.31 -5.49 -8.57
CA LYS A 112 10.62 -6.18 -7.33
C LYS A 112 12.14 -6.25 -7.14
N PHE A 113 12.58 -5.98 -5.92
CA PHE A 113 13.93 -6.25 -5.45
C PHE A 113 13.81 -7.29 -4.34
N ALA A 114 14.56 -8.39 -4.46
CA ALA A 114 14.57 -9.42 -3.44
C ALA A 114 14.98 -8.81 -2.09
N GLY A 115 14.18 -9.05 -1.04
CA GLY A 115 14.57 -8.66 0.32
C GLY A 115 15.88 -9.37 0.70
N GLN A 116 16.80 -8.67 1.38
CA GLN A 116 17.99 -9.31 1.93
C GLN A 116 17.54 -10.48 2.82
N LYS A 117 17.90 -11.72 2.43
CA LYS A 117 17.88 -12.85 3.38
C LYS A 117 18.82 -12.46 4.50
N ILE A 118 18.30 -12.32 5.72
CA ILE A 118 19.14 -12.28 6.91
C ILE A 118 19.83 -13.64 6.96
N MET A 119 21.06 -13.72 6.45
CA MET A 119 21.94 -14.84 6.72
C MET A 119 22.25 -14.76 8.21
N HIS A 120 21.55 -15.55 9.02
CA HIS A 120 22.08 -15.89 10.34
C HIS A 120 23.39 -16.65 10.07
N SER A 121 24.52 -15.98 10.26
CA SER A 121 25.81 -16.64 10.44
C SER A 121 25.66 -17.54 11.66
N VAL A 122 25.53 -18.84 11.42
CA VAL A 122 25.72 -19.88 12.45
C VAL A 122 27.17 -19.72 12.91
N GLY A 123 27.34 -19.08 14.06
CA GLY A 123 28.61 -19.02 14.75
C GLY A 123 28.95 -20.42 15.22
N VAL A 124 29.88 -21.07 14.51
CA VAL A 124 30.66 -22.18 15.03
C VAL A 124 31.51 -21.64 16.17
N LYS A 125 31.26 -22.10 17.40
CA LYS A 125 32.27 -22.51 18.37
C LYS A 125 31.67 -23.57 19.28
#